data_AF-A0AAW1SH03-F1
#
_entry.id   AF-A0AAW1SH03-F1
#
_cell.length_a   1.000
_cell.length_b   1.000
_cell.length_c   1.000
_cell.angle_alpha   90.00
_cell.angle_beta   90.00
_cell.angle_gamma   90.00
#
_symmetry.space_group_name_H-M   'P 1'
#
loop_
_entity.id
_entity.type
_entity.pdbx_description
1 polymer ?
#
loop_
_entity_poly.entity_id
_entity_poly.type
_entity_poly.pdbx_seq_one_letter_code
_entity_poly.pdbx_strand_id
1 'polypeptide(L)'
;MVRARRHLACCQLAVGVYVASTLLLPAVATKRAVDQSCLDEDPLCDHWSHIAECVANPYFMRKTCAKSCQAEPTCALRPVWPVDWPGHATEAATRLYALQGPGVAGKAHADFFRRDVSMGSYLLPNQKVRGPGWLMLGSLGSGTYLGNEDEETDERVACGIIAGIGHGWNVIDTASNYRNGRAELAVGRALRAVRASPFIEREMLFVSTKAGFVAEHLLKGLRSAGTIQDSDMAAGSHCIAPACLRASLTQSLTSLNLQTVDLLYLHNAAEMQLGPLGKQGFRQLLGEAFRALEELRSEGKIRAYGMATWDCFRLPPDSPSHVSLQEVVALAKDIGGLDHGFRYVQLPINAAMPEAWRERWQSMPTRTLHDDGRLDVATAVETVMGSLMEAAARLGVGVFASGPLQEGQLLGDRHLQDLVHQVPDLVEEGEFATQLLQIARSTPLLTASLVGMKTRDHTDANLKLTAYAPLNSSQFANLHHFWEVSAV
;
A
#
# COMPACT_ATOMS: atom_id res chain seq x y z
N MET A 1 -2.37 55.96 -54.21
CA MET A 1 -3.32 55.58 -53.14
C MET A 1 -2.49 55.25 -51.92
N VAL A 2 -2.31 56.19 -50.98
CA VAL A 2 -3.24 56.51 -49.89
C VAL A 2 -3.30 55.30 -48.96
N ARG A 3 -2.95 55.34 -47.68
CA ARG A 3 -2.60 56.33 -46.64
C ARG A 3 -2.32 55.41 -45.41
N ALA A 4 -1.66 55.73 -44.31
CA ALA A 4 -0.99 56.87 -43.70
C ALA A 4 -0.55 56.27 -42.32
N ARG A 5 0.73 56.35 -41.93
CA ARG A 5 1.31 57.42 -41.09
C ARG A 5 0.68 57.44 -39.66
N ARG A 6 1.41 57.56 -38.54
CA ARG A 6 2.74 58.16 -38.28
C ARG A 6 3.09 57.93 -36.78
N HIS A 7 4.34 57.59 -36.47
CA HIS A 7 5.40 58.40 -35.81
C HIS A 7 5.16 58.76 -34.33
N LEU A 8 6.02 58.36 -33.38
CA LEU A 8 7.46 58.67 -33.09
C LEU A 8 7.61 59.85 -32.10
N ALA A 9 8.60 59.67 -31.20
CA ALA A 9 9.34 60.71 -30.44
C ALA A 9 8.60 61.37 -29.26
N CYS A 10 9.23 61.85 -28.18
CA CYS A 10 10.56 61.73 -27.56
C CYS A 10 10.47 62.49 -26.20
N CYS A 11 11.42 62.24 -25.31
CA CYS A 11 11.84 62.97 -24.09
C CYS A 11 11.15 64.31 -23.70
N GLN A 12 10.89 64.51 -22.40
CA GLN A 12 11.65 65.45 -21.55
C GLN A 12 11.20 65.46 -20.07
N LEU A 13 12.16 65.79 -19.21
CA LEU A 13 12.11 65.90 -17.75
C LEU A 13 11.18 67.01 -17.25
N ALA A 14 10.55 66.78 -16.09
CA ALA A 14 10.14 67.85 -15.18
C ALA A 14 10.33 67.40 -13.72
N VAL A 15 11.15 68.18 -13.01
CA VAL A 15 11.42 68.10 -11.57
C VAL A 15 10.21 68.66 -10.82
N GLY A 16 9.71 67.91 -9.83
CA GLY A 16 8.63 68.35 -8.95
C GLY A 16 8.88 67.90 -7.52
N VAL A 17 9.35 68.83 -6.69
CA VAL A 17 9.48 68.71 -5.24
C VAL A 17 8.08 68.64 -4.61
N TYR A 18 7.81 67.65 -3.76
CA TYR A 18 6.74 67.75 -2.76
C TYR A 18 7.20 67.18 -1.41
N VAL A 19 7.12 68.06 -0.41
CA VAL A 19 7.42 67.84 1.00
C VAL A 19 6.19 67.23 1.69
N ALA A 20 6.49 66.44 2.72
CA ALA A 20 5.63 65.62 3.57
C ALA A 20 4.24 66.16 3.93
N SER A 21 3.28 65.22 3.98
CA SER A 21 2.15 65.27 4.91
C SER A 21 1.88 63.85 5.40
N THR A 22 2.25 63.60 6.65
CA THR A 22 1.93 62.42 7.44
C THR A 22 0.41 62.27 7.58
N LEU A 23 -0.16 61.31 6.85
CA LEU A 23 -1.46 60.73 7.16
C LEU A 23 -1.23 59.29 7.61
N LEU A 24 -1.32 59.08 8.92
CA LEU A 24 -1.46 57.78 9.56
C LEU A 24 -2.73 57.12 9.01
N LEU A 25 -2.57 56.20 8.06
CA LEU A 25 -3.62 55.25 7.71
C LEU A 25 -3.77 54.26 8.88
N PRO A 26 -4.98 54.05 9.43
CA PRO A 26 -5.18 53.08 10.48
C PRO A 26 -4.86 51.69 9.90
N ALA A 27 -4.08 50.90 10.64
CA ALA A 27 -3.91 49.50 10.34
C ALA A 27 -5.30 48.84 10.34
N VAL A 28 -5.83 48.56 9.14
CA VAL A 28 -6.96 47.66 8.99
C VAL A 28 -6.44 46.30 9.40
N ALA A 29 -6.65 45.96 10.67
CA ALA A 29 -6.57 44.60 11.13
C ALA A 29 -7.61 43.82 10.32
N THR A 30 -7.15 43.15 9.26
CA THR A 30 -7.94 42.13 8.61
C THR A 30 -8.17 41.06 9.68
N LYS A 31 -9.38 41.07 10.28
CA LYS A 31 -9.88 39.91 11.00
C LYS A 31 -9.77 38.76 10.02
N ARG A 32 -8.75 37.92 10.22
CA ARG A 32 -8.60 36.64 9.53
C ARG A 32 -9.93 35.94 9.75
N ALA A 33 -10.69 35.68 8.68
CA ALA A 33 -11.90 34.89 8.77
C ALA A 33 -11.51 33.59 9.49
N VAL A 34 -12.12 33.32 10.64
CA VAL A 34 -12.07 31.99 11.23
C VAL A 34 -12.70 31.09 10.18
N ASP A 35 -11.94 30.13 9.67
CA ASP A 35 -12.48 29.09 8.82
C ASP A 35 -13.59 28.39 9.62
N GLN A 36 -14.85 28.69 9.30
CA GLN A 36 -16.01 28.16 10.02
C GLN A 36 -16.14 26.64 9.85
N SER A 37 -15.30 26.00 9.01
CA SER A 37 -15.29 24.56 8.84
C SER A 37 -14.50 23.79 9.92
N CYS A 38 -13.64 24.47 10.70
CA CYS A 38 -12.89 23.83 11.79
C CYS A 38 -13.45 24.19 13.16
N LEU A 39 -14.53 23.52 13.55
CA LEU A 39 -15.19 23.70 14.84
C LEU A 39 -15.47 22.35 15.49
N ASP A 40 -15.60 22.39 16.82
CA ASP A 40 -16.20 21.30 17.58
C ASP A 40 -17.68 21.64 17.78
N GLU A 41 -18.55 20.68 17.48
CA GLU A 41 -20.00 20.84 17.61
C GLU A 41 -20.52 20.39 18.99
N ASP A 42 -19.72 19.60 19.72
CA ASP A 42 -20.06 19.10 21.06
C ASP A 42 -19.10 19.65 22.13
N PRO A 43 -19.61 20.12 23.29
CA PRO A 43 -18.77 20.62 24.38
C PRO A 43 -17.80 19.57 24.97
N LEU A 44 -18.04 18.28 24.77
CA LEU A 44 -17.18 17.18 25.25
C LEU A 44 -16.06 16.80 24.28
N CYS A 45 -15.97 17.42 23.09
CA CYS A 45 -14.97 17.09 22.08
C CYS A 45 -13.52 17.14 22.60
N ASP A 46 -13.18 18.18 23.38
CA ASP A 46 -11.84 18.30 23.98
C ASP A 46 -11.54 17.11 24.91
N HIS A 47 -12.49 16.75 25.76
CA HIS A 47 -12.36 15.61 26.66
C HIS A 47 -12.20 14.29 25.90
N TRP A 48 -13.07 14.01 24.93
CA TRP A 48 -13.02 12.79 24.12
C TRP A 48 -11.71 12.65 23.33
N SER A 49 -11.18 13.75 22.81
CA SER A 49 -9.89 13.74 22.12
C SER A 49 -8.72 13.33 23.03
N HIS A 50 -8.76 13.72 24.31
CA HIS A 50 -7.74 13.36 25.30
C HIS A 50 -7.84 11.90 25.80
N ILE A 51 -8.95 11.20 25.52
CA ILE A 51 -9.14 9.79 25.86
C ILE A 51 -9.13 8.88 24.62
N ALA A 52 -8.44 9.31 23.55
CA ALA A 52 -8.18 8.56 22.32
C ALA A 52 -9.41 8.23 21.44
N GLU A 53 -10.55 8.91 21.63
CA GLU A 53 -11.74 8.71 20.80
C GLU A 53 -11.51 9.07 19.32
N CYS A 54 -10.58 9.98 19.02
CA CYS A 54 -10.23 10.30 17.63
C CYS A 54 -9.73 9.07 16.84
N VAL A 55 -9.19 8.05 17.53
CA VAL A 55 -8.78 6.77 16.95
C VAL A 55 -9.84 5.69 17.14
N ALA A 56 -10.50 5.63 18.30
CA ALA A 56 -11.49 4.61 18.60
C ALA A 56 -12.82 4.80 17.85
N ASN A 57 -13.21 6.04 17.57
CA ASN A 57 -14.49 6.38 16.94
C ASN A 57 -14.32 7.48 15.85
N PRO A 58 -13.50 7.23 14.82
CA PRO A 58 -13.08 8.27 13.88
C PRO A 58 -14.25 8.82 13.06
N TYR A 59 -15.24 7.99 12.71
CA TYR A 59 -16.41 8.40 11.92
C TYR A 59 -17.27 9.47 12.61
N PHE A 60 -17.42 9.39 13.94
CA PHE A 60 -18.14 10.42 14.71
C PHE A 60 -17.20 11.58 15.01
N MET A 61 -16.02 11.29 15.54
CA MET A 61 -15.11 12.30 16.07
C MET A 61 -14.61 13.26 14.99
N ARG A 62 -14.30 12.78 13.78
CA ARG A 62 -13.82 13.67 12.71
C ARG A 62 -14.90 14.53 12.08
N LYS A 63 -16.18 14.15 12.26
CA LYS A 63 -17.34 14.93 11.82
C LYS A 63 -17.78 15.95 12.88
N THR A 64 -17.96 15.50 14.12
CA THR A 64 -18.52 16.31 15.22
C THR A 64 -17.46 17.07 16.01
N CYS A 65 -16.26 16.51 16.11
CA CYS A 65 -15.13 17.04 16.89
C CYS A 65 -13.92 17.33 16.00
N ALA A 66 -14.17 17.90 14.82
CA ALA A 66 -13.17 18.10 13.79
C ALA A 66 -11.96 18.89 14.29
N LYS A 67 -12.20 19.93 15.11
CA LYS A 67 -11.13 20.77 15.67
C LYS A 67 -10.31 20.01 16.70
N SER A 68 -10.97 19.35 17.65
CA SER A 68 -10.31 18.56 18.69
C SER A 68 -9.48 17.41 18.10
N CYS A 69 -9.97 16.76 17.04
CA CYS A 69 -9.25 15.69 16.32
C CYS A 69 -8.37 16.16 15.16
N GLN A 70 -8.25 17.47 14.94
CA GLN A 70 -7.44 18.06 13.85
C GLN A 70 -7.78 17.43 12.48
N ALA A 71 -9.07 17.20 12.23
CA ALA A 71 -9.55 16.49 11.06
C ALA A 71 -9.29 17.29 9.78
N GLU A 72 -8.37 16.81 8.94
CA GLU A 72 -8.13 17.40 7.62
C GLU A 72 -9.22 17.04 6.61
N PRO A 73 -9.50 17.91 5.63
CA PRO A 73 -8.80 19.17 5.31
C PRO A 73 -9.37 20.39 6.07
N THR A 74 -10.51 20.25 6.74
CA THR A 74 -11.21 21.37 7.40
C THR A 74 -10.39 21.98 8.53
N CYS A 75 -9.70 21.16 9.32
CA CYS A 75 -8.88 21.57 10.45
C CYS A 75 -7.37 21.52 10.20
N ALA A 76 -6.95 21.71 8.95
CA ALA A 76 -5.54 21.68 8.58
C ALA A 76 -4.69 22.54 9.54
N LEU A 77 -3.72 21.89 10.18
CA LEU A 77 -2.77 22.57 11.04
C LEU A 77 -2.00 23.62 10.22
N ARG A 78 -1.75 24.78 10.84
CA ARG A 78 -0.57 25.58 10.48
C ARG A 78 0.68 24.69 10.61
N PRO A 79 1.76 24.92 9.84
CA PRO A 79 2.74 23.91 9.44
C PRO A 79 3.72 23.52 10.58
N VAL A 80 3.21 22.92 11.66
CA VAL A 80 4.02 22.64 12.86
C VAL A 80 4.50 21.18 12.92
N TRP A 81 3.95 20.26 12.13
CA TRP A 81 4.62 18.98 11.94
C TRP A 81 5.73 19.16 10.90
N PRO A 82 6.97 18.74 11.19
CA PRO A 82 7.94 18.50 10.14
C PRO A 82 7.23 17.67 9.07
N VAL A 83 7.27 18.17 7.84
CA VAL A 83 6.86 17.40 6.67
C VAL A 83 7.61 16.08 6.82
N ASP A 84 6.86 14.98 6.80
CA ASP A 84 7.31 13.61 6.96
C ASP A 84 7.30 13.03 8.39
N TRP A 85 6.69 11.84 8.53
CA TRP A 85 6.88 10.95 9.68
C TRP A 85 8.14 10.10 9.42
N PRO A 86 9.23 10.27 10.20
CA PRO A 86 10.43 9.44 10.05
C PRO A 86 10.15 8.02 10.51
N GLY A 87 10.98 7.08 10.07
CA GLY A 87 10.92 5.69 10.48
C GLY A 87 10.21 4.78 9.48
N HIS A 88 10.20 3.49 9.80
CA HIS A 88 9.62 2.41 9.01
C HIS A 88 9.33 1.23 9.94
N ALA A 89 8.48 0.29 9.53
CA ALA A 89 8.12 -0.89 10.31
C ALA A 89 9.37 -1.62 10.81
N THR A 90 9.43 -1.92 12.11
CA THR A 90 10.53 -2.70 12.71
C THR A 90 10.01 -3.97 13.38
N GLU A 91 10.85 -5.00 13.48
CA GLU A 91 10.49 -6.24 14.18
C GLU A 91 10.06 -5.95 15.63
N ALA A 92 10.82 -5.12 16.35
CA ALA A 92 10.53 -4.82 17.75
C ALA A 92 9.18 -4.10 17.90
N ALA A 93 8.93 -3.05 17.11
CA ALA A 93 7.71 -2.26 17.24
C ALA A 93 6.48 -2.98 16.69
N THR A 94 6.59 -3.70 15.56
CA THR A 94 5.46 -4.51 15.04
C THR A 94 5.12 -5.67 15.97
N ARG A 95 6.13 -6.29 16.62
CA ARG A 95 5.88 -7.31 17.65
C ARG A 95 5.24 -6.72 18.90
N LEU A 96 5.69 -5.54 19.33
CA LEU A 96 5.06 -4.83 20.45
C LEU A 96 3.60 -4.52 20.13
N TYR A 97 3.33 -4.01 18.93
CA TYR A 97 1.98 -3.74 18.43
C TYR A 97 1.11 -5.00 18.40
N ALA A 98 1.66 -6.15 17.98
CA ALA A 98 0.92 -7.42 18.00
C ALA A 98 0.61 -7.95 19.42
N LEU A 99 1.39 -7.56 20.43
CA LEU A 99 1.22 -8.01 21.82
C LEU A 99 0.43 -7.04 22.69
N GLN A 100 0.54 -5.74 22.40
CA GLN A 100 0.07 -4.65 23.26
C GLN A 100 -0.64 -3.53 22.49
N GLY A 101 -0.85 -3.70 21.18
CA GLY A 101 -1.55 -2.72 20.35
C GLY A 101 -3.01 -2.55 20.76
N PRO A 102 -3.67 -1.50 20.25
CA PRO A 102 -5.07 -1.24 20.54
C PRO A 102 -5.96 -2.35 19.95
N GLY A 103 -6.92 -2.86 20.73
CA GLY A 103 -7.83 -3.93 20.30
C GLY A 103 -8.11 -4.99 21.37
N VAL A 104 -8.89 -6.01 20.99
CA VAL A 104 -9.38 -7.08 21.88
C VAL A 104 -8.20 -7.88 22.46
N ALA A 105 -8.05 -7.89 23.78
CA ALA A 105 -7.06 -8.71 24.47
C ALA A 105 -7.45 -10.20 24.42
N GLY A 106 -6.53 -11.08 24.03
CA GLY A 106 -6.75 -12.53 24.07
C GLY A 106 -5.92 -13.33 23.08
N LYS A 107 -5.95 -14.67 23.19
CA LYS A 107 -5.19 -15.60 22.33
C LYS A 107 -5.50 -15.40 20.83
N ALA A 108 -6.76 -15.17 20.49
CA ALA A 108 -7.18 -15.00 19.10
C ALA A 108 -6.62 -13.72 18.44
N HIS A 109 -6.36 -12.67 19.22
CA HIS A 109 -5.67 -11.47 18.73
C HIS A 109 -4.20 -11.75 18.42
N ALA A 110 -3.51 -12.57 19.22
CA ALA A 110 -2.15 -12.99 18.89
C ALA A 110 -2.10 -13.80 17.58
N ASP A 111 -3.10 -14.67 17.37
CA ASP A 111 -3.22 -15.50 16.17
C ASP A 111 -3.65 -14.71 14.91
N PHE A 112 -4.14 -13.47 15.08
CA PHE A 112 -4.41 -12.55 13.96
C PHE A 112 -3.12 -12.13 13.25
N PHE A 113 -2.01 -11.98 13.98
CA PHE A 113 -0.72 -11.56 13.44
C PHE A 113 0.10 -12.74 12.93
N ARG A 114 0.85 -12.49 11.85
CA ARG A 114 1.76 -13.43 11.23
C ARG A 114 3.16 -12.88 11.26
N ARG A 115 4.10 -13.78 11.50
CA ARG A 115 5.50 -13.53 11.24
C ARG A 115 5.71 -13.55 9.73
N ASP A 116 6.08 -12.42 9.14
CA ASP A 116 6.29 -12.36 7.70
C ASP A 116 7.45 -13.28 7.26
N VAL A 117 7.26 -13.97 6.14
CA VAL A 117 8.16 -14.99 5.61
C VAL A 117 9.31 -14.41 4.79
N SER A 118 9.26 -13.13 4.40
CA SER A 118 10.17 -12.55 3.41
C SER A 118 11.63 -12.39 3.88
N MET A 119 11.87 -12.39 5.19
CA MET A 119 13.20 -12.07 5.75
C MET A 119 13.84 -13.22 6.54
N GLY A 120 13.12 -14.32 6.72
CA GLY A 120 13.42 -15.26 7.79
C GLY A 120 14.28 -16.47 7.48
N SER A 121 14.39 -16.85 6.21
CA SER A 121 15.04 -18.11 5.81
C SER A 121 16.41 -17.93 5.14
N TYR A 122 16.91 -16.71 5.00
CA TYR A 122 18.07 -16.37 4.15
C TYR A 122 19.30 -15.90 4.88
N LEU A 123 19.18 -15.53 6.15
CA LEU A 123 20.22 -14.76 6.82
C LEU A 123 20.87 -15.58 7.92
N LEU A 124 22.19 -15.73 7.80
CA LEU A 124 23.02 -16.22 8.90
C LEU A 124 22.83 -15.32 10.14
N PRO A 125 22.99 -15.86 11.36
CA PRO A 125 22.99 -15.06 12.60
C PRO A 125 23.97 -13.88 12.62
N ASN A 126 24.98 -13.88 11.73
CA ASN A 126 26.04 -12.87 11.65
C ASN A 126 26.02 -12.01 10.37
N GLN A 127 25.03 -12.15 9.49
CA GLN A 127 24.91 -11.29 8.30
C GLN A 127 24.07 -10.04 8.61
N LYS A 128 24.71 -8.86 8.56
CA LYS A 128 24.02 -7.57 8.64
C LYS A 128 23.37 -7.27 7.29
N VAL A 129 22.07 -7.46 7.20
CA VAL A 129 21.26 -7.20 5.98
C VAL A 129 20.42 -5.95 6.20
N ARG A 130 20.25 -5.14 5.16
CA ARG A 130 19.48 -3.90 5.21
C ARG A 130 17.98 -4.22 5.21
N GLY A 131 17.40 -4.39 6.39
CA GLY A 131 15.95 -4.54 6.57
C GLY A 131 15.57 -4.70 8.03
N PRO A 132 14.30 -4.48 8.41
CA PRO A 132 13.81 -4.96 9.69
C PRO A 132 13.95 -6.49 9.71
N GLY A 133 14.13 -7.09 10.88
CA GLY A 133 14.02 -8.54 11.00
C GLY A 133 12.59 -9.01 10.68
N TRP A 134 12.13 -10.08 11.33
CA TRP A 134 10.83 -10.63 10.97
C TRP A 134 9.72 -9.69 11.49
N LEU A 135 8.93 -9.09 10.59
CA LEU A 135 7.82 -8.23 10.99
C LEU A 135 6.63 -9.07 11.47
N MET A 136 5.89 -8.55 12.45
CA MET A 136 4.60 -9.09 12.86
C MET A 136 3.48 -8.29 12.21
N LEU A 137 2.88 -8.85 11.15
CA LEU A 137 1.86 -8.18 10.35
C LEU A 137 0.49 -8.80 10.56
N GLY A 138 -0.57 -7.99 10.61
CA GLY A 138 -1.94 -8.49 10.66
C GLY A 138 -2.26 -9.35 9.44
N SER A 139 -3.02 -10.44 9.62
CA SER A 139 -3.48 -11.28 8.51
C SER A 139 -4.50 -10.59 7.59
N LEU A 140 -5.04 -9.45 8.02
CA LEU A 140 -5.79 -8.50 7.21
C LEU A 140 -5.09 -7.14 7.20
N GLY A 141 -5.27 -6.42 6.09
CA GLY A 141 -4.78 -5.06 5.92
C GLY A 141 -5.77 -4.18 5.14
N SER A 142 -5.54 -2.88 5.21
CA SER A 142 -6.37 -1.86 4.56
C SER A 142 -5.91 -1.64 3.12
N GLY A 143 -6.76 -1.98 2.14
CA GLY A 143 -6.59 -1.62 0.73
C GLY A 143 -7.39 -0.36 0.37
N THR A 144 -6.92 0.43 -0.61
CA THR A 144 -7.48 1.79 -0.86
C THR A 144 -7.88 2.07 -2.32
N TYR A 145 -8.07 1.03 -3.14
CA TYR A 145 -8.22 1.15 -4.60
C TYR A 145 -9.45 1.94 -5.07
N LEU A 146 -10.66 1.54 -4.66
CA LEU A 146 -11.92 1.99 -5.29
C LEU A 146 -12.63 3.11 -4.53
N GLY A 147 -13.49 3.83 -5.24
CA GLY A 147 -14.40 4.85 -4.69
C GLY A 147 -14.40 6.11 -5.55
N ASN A 148 -15.35 7.01 -5.31
CA ASN A 148 -15.43 8.28 -6.03
C ASN A 148 -14.20 9.16 -5.76
N GLU A 149 -13.90 10.09 -6.67
CA GLU A 149 -12.82 11.06 -6.54
C GLU A 149 -13.25 12.33 -5.79
N ASP A 150 -13.91 12.14 -4.65
CA ASP A 150 -14.45 13.22 -3.82
C ASP A 150 -13.89 13.19 -2.39
N GLU A 151 -14.07 14.32 -1.72
CA GLU A 151 -13.60 14.58 -0.36
C GLU A 151 -14.30 13.69 0.68
N GLU A 152 -15.58 13.40 0.47
CA GLU A 152 -16.36 12.52 1.33
C GLU A 152 -15.81 11.09 1.33
N THR A 153 -15.46 10.57 0.15
CA THR A 153 -14.86 9.24 0.01
C THR A 153 -13.44 9.21 0.60
N ASP A 154 -12.66 10.29 0.45
CA ASP A 154 -11.33 10.41 1.10
C ASP A 154 -11.44 10.31 2.62
N GLU A 155 -12.41 11.02 3.19
CA GLU A 155 -12.67 11.02 4.63
C GLU A 155 -13.12 9.64 5.12
N ARG A 156 -13.96 8.94 4.36
CA ARG A 156 -14.38 7.56 4.65
C ARG A 156 -13.21 6.58 4.61
N VAL A 157 -12.31 6.71 3.63
CA VAL A 157 -11.09 5.90 3.55
C VAL A 157 -10.17 6.19 4.74
N ALA A 158 -9.97 7.46 5.09
CA ALA A 158 -9.15 7.84 6.24
C ALA A 158 -9.72 7.28 7.55
N CYS A 159 -11.04 7.42 7.77
CA CYS A 159 -11.73 6.85 8.94
C CYS A 159 -11.57 5.33 9.02
N GLY A 160 -11.73 4.61 7.91
CA GLY A 160 -11.56 3.16 7.87
C GLY A 160 -10.14 2.71 8.26
N ILE A 161 -9.11 3.43 7.80
CA ILE A 161 -7.72 3.15 8.17
C ILE A 161 -7.48 3.45 9.66
N ILE A 162 -7.95 4.60 10.16
CA ILE A 162 -7.80 4.98 11.58
C ILE A 162 -8.47 3.94 12.47
N ALA A 163 -9.70 3.51 12.13
CA ALA A 163 -10.44 2.49 12.87
C ALA A 163 -9.70 1.14 12.85
N GLY A 164 -9.15 0.74 11.69
CA GLY A 164 -8.35 -0.47 11.57
C GLY A 164 -7.10 -0.44 12.45
N ILE A 165 -6.37 0.68 12.47
CA ILE A 165 -5.22 0.87 13.37
C ILE A 165 -5.69 0.79 14.83
N GLY A 166 -6.80 1.45 15.19
CA GLY A 166 -7.40 1.36 16.51
C GLY A 166 -7.85 -0.06 16.93
N HIS A 167 -7.92 -1.00 16.00
CA HIS A 167 -8.30 -2.40 16.23
C HIS A 167 -7.16 -3.38 15.94
N GLY A 168 -5.91 -2.91 15.87
CA GLY A 168 -4.74 -3.77 15.76
C GLY A 168 -4.36 -4.16 14.34
N TRP A 169 -4.91 -3.51 13.31
CA TRP A 169 -4.41 -3.67 11.95
C TRP A 169 -3.18 -2.79 11.77
N ASN A 170 -2.12 -3.32 11.17
CA ASN A 170 -0.90 -2.55 10.90
C ASN A 170 -0.42 -2.61 9.46
N VAL A 171 -1.24 -3.14 8.54
CA VAL A 171 -0.91 -3.18 7.10
C VAL A 171 -1.79 -2.18 6.37
N ILE A 172 -1.18 -1.21 5.69
CA ILE A 172 -1.85 -0.22 4.85
C ILE A 172 -1.25 -0.27 3.44
N ASP A 173 -2.11 -0.48 2.44
CA ASP A 173 -1.73 -0.57 1.04
C ASP A 173 -2.47 0.45 0.17
N THR A 174 -1.71 1.14 -0.67
CA THR A 174 -2.23 2.14 -1.60
C THR A 174 -1.47 2.14 -2.92
N ALA A 175 -1.70 3.12 -3.80
CA ALA A 175 -0.95 3.30 -5.05
C ALA A 175 -1.08 4.74 -5.56
N SER A 176 -0.07 5.19 -6.30
CA SER A 176 0.00 6.56 -6.85
C SER A 176 -1.16 6.94 -7.77
N ASN A 177 -1.78 5.96 -8.42
CA ASN A 177 -2.87 6.17 -9.38
C ASN A 177 -4.27 5.94 -8.82
N TYR A 178 -4.39 5.38 -7.61
CA TYR A 178 -5.71 5.07 -7.05
C TYR A 178 -6.50 6.36 -6.80
N ARG A 179 -7.69 6.42 -7.40
CA ARG A 179 -8.59 7.58 -7.33
C ARG A 179 -7.87 8.87 -7.72
N ASN A 180 -7.08 8.83 -8.80
CA ASN A 180 -6.24 9.93 -9.28
C ASN A 180 -5.28 10.50 -8.21
N GLY A 181 -4.67 9.61 -7.43
CA GLY A 181 -3.72 9.95 -6.36
C GLY A 181 -4.37 10.36 -5.04
N ARG A 182 -5.71 10.45 -4.98
CA ARG A 182 -6.43 10.81 -3.75
C ARG A 182 -6.34 9.75 -2.67
N ALA A 183 -6.14 8.47 -3.04
CA ALA A 183 -5.98 7.41 -2.06
C ALA A 183 -4.74 7.63 -1.16
N GLU A 184 -3.60 8.01 -1.73
CA GLU A 184 -2.38 8.31 -0.94
C GLU A 184 -2.58 9.54 -0.04
N LEU A 185 -3.32 10.55 -0.50
CA LEU A 185 -3.69 11.70 0.33
C LEU A 185 -4.58 11.28 1.51
N ALA A 186 -5.57 10.43 1.28
CA ALA A 186 -6.45 9.90 2.33
C ALA A 186 -5.66 9.07 3.35
N VAL A 187 -4.74 8.22 2.90
CA VAL A 187 -3.81 7.48 3.77
C VAL A 187 -2.94 8.46 4.57
N GLY A 188 -2.36 9.48 3.93
CA GLY A 188 -1.57 10.50 4.62
C GLY A 188 -2.33 11.23 5.72
N ARG A 189 -3.63 11.53 5.49
CA ARG A 189 -4.52 12.10 6.52
C ARG A 189 -4.73 11.14 7.69
N ALA A 190 -4.97 9.86 7.43
CA ALA A 190 -5.09 8.85 8.46
C ALA A 190 -3.81 8.71 9.29
N LEU A 191 -2.64 8.69 8.62
CA LEU A 191 -1.34 8.60 9.28
C LEU A 191 -1.06 9.83 10.16
N ARG A 192 -1.39 11.04 9.72
CA ARG A 192 -1.29 12.26 10.55
C ARG A 192 -2.21 12.20 11.76
N ALA A 193 -3.43 11.69 11.60
CA ALA A 193 -4.38 11.55 12.70
C ALA A 193 -3.88 10.56 13.76
N VAL A 194 -3.38 9.39 13.36
CA VAL A 194 -2.87 8.40 14.33
C VAL A 194 -1.53 8.79 14.94
N ARG A 195 -0.70 9.58 14.23
CA ARG A 195 0.55 10.14 14.78
C ARG A 195 0.31 11.03 16.01
N ALA A 196 -0.87 11.63 16.14
CA ALA A 196 -1.23 12.40 17.32
C ALA A 196 -1.52 11.50 18.55
N SER A 197 -1.70 10.19 18.36
CA SER A 197 -1.85 9.24 19.45
C SER A 197 -0.51 8.97 20.15
N PRO A 198 -0.46 8.97 21.50
CA PRO A 198 0.76 8.61 22.23
C PRO A 198 1.08 7.11 22.17
N PHE A 199 0.20 6.27 21.60
CA PHE A 199 0.33 4.81 21.58
C PHE A 199 0.75 4.24 20.24
N ILE A 200 0.80 5.06 19.18
CA ILE A 200 1.05 4.60 17.80
C ILE A 200 2.31 5.27 17.26
N GLU A 201 3.31 4.46 16.96
CA GLU A 201 4.58 4.89 16.37
C GLU A 201 4.66 4.47 14.90
N ARG A 202 5.47 5.16 14.08
CA ARG A 202 5.62 4.84 12.65
C ARG A 202 6.11 3.42 12.46
N GLU A 203 6.99 2.99 13.35
CA GLU A 203 7.67 1.71 13.37
C GLU A 203 6.71 0.53 13.62
N MET A 204 5.49 0.79 14.06
CA MET A 204 4.45 -0.22 14.26
C MET A 204 3.66 -0.51 12.97
N LEU A 205 3.67 0.42 12.01
CA LEU A 205 2.83 0.38 10.82
C LEU A 205 3.63 -0.04 9.59
N PHE A 206 3.10 -0.97 8.80
CA PHE A 206 3.61 -1.35 7.50
C PHE A 206 2.81 -0.64 6.41
N VAL A 207 3.47 0.24 5.66
CA VAL A 207 2.85 1.05 4.60
C VAL A 207 3.48 0.71 3.25
N SER A 208 2.65 0.19 2.33
CA SER A 208 3.01 -0.05 0.94
C SER A 208 2.34 0.94 -0.01
N THR A 209 3.05 1.31 -1.07
CA THR A 209 2.48 1.98 -2.24
C THR A 209 2.99 1.33 -3.53
N LYS A 210 2.50 1.79 -4.69
CA LYS A 210 2.85 1.23 -6.00
C LYS A 210 3.17 2.34 -6.99
N ALA A 211 4.18 2.10 -7.81
CA ALA A 211 4.56 2.93 -8.95
C ALA A 211 4.47 2.12 -10.24
N GLY A 212 4.15 2.79 -11.34
CA GLY A 212 3.96 2.17 -12.65
C GLY A 212 2.98 2.97 -13.48
N PHE A 213 1.84 3.37 -12.92
CA PHE A 213 0.93 4.34 -13.53
C PHE A 213 1.28 5.75 -13.08
N VAL A 214 1.78 6.56 -14.02
CA VAL A 214 2.38 7.86 -13.72
C VAL A 214 1.37 8.98 -13.97
N ALA A 215 1.22 9.90 -13.02
CA ALA A 215 0.34 11.05 -13.17
C ALA A 215 0.75 11.93 -14.36
N GLU A 216 -0.23 12.42 -15.12
CA GLU A 216 0.01 13.15 -16.38
C GLU A 216 0.91 14.39 -16.20
N HIS A 217 0.78 15.10 -15.08
CA HIS A 217 1.63 16.27 -14.81
C HIS A 217 3.11 15.88 -14.58
N LEU A 218 3.39 14.71 -14.01
CA LEU A 218 4.75 14.19 -13.89
C LEU A 218 5.29 13.78 -15.27
N LEU A 219 4.50 13.07 -16.08
CA LEU A 219 4.89 12.69 -17.44
C LEU A 219 5.27 13.90 -18.29
N LYS A 220 4.46 14.97 -18.25
CA LYS A 220 4.76 16.24 -18.94
C LYS A 220 6.10 16.83 -18.52
N GLY A 221 6.38 16.85 -17.21
CA GLY A 221 7.65 17.33 -16.66
C GLY A 221 8.84 16.49 -17.11
N LEU A 222 8.73 15.16 -16.99
CA LEU A 222 9.79 14.22 -17.34
C LEU A 222 10.13 14.24 -18.84
N ARG A 223 9.10 14.33 -19.71
CA ARG A 223 9.27 14.49 -21.16
C ARG A 223 9.93 15.81 -21.51
N SER A 224 9.49 16.91 -20.91
CA SER A 224 10.06 18.24 -21.14
C SER A 224 11.53 18.32 -20.72
N ALA A 225 11.91 17.56 -19.69
CA ALA A 225 13.29 17.43 -19.23
C ALA A 225 14.14 16.43 -20.07
N GLY A 226 13.55 15.73 -21.03
CA GLY A 226 14.23 14.70 -21.84
C GLY A 226 14.67 13.47 -21.05
N THR A 227 14.12 13.26 -19.85
CA THR A 227 14.46 12.13 -18.97
C THR A 227 13.75 10.83 -19.31
N ILE A 228 12.66 10.93 -20.07
CA ILE A 228 11.91 9.80 -20.65
C ILE A 228 11.51 10.14 -22.09
N GLN A 229 11.24 9.11 -22.87
CA GLN A 229 10.71 9.17 -24.24
C GLN A 229 9.39 8.40 -24.33
N ASP A 230 8.63 8.60 -25.41
CA ASP A 230 7.34 7.91 -25.59
C ASP A 230 7.49 6.38 -25.72
N SER A 231 8.66 5.89 -26.15
CA SER A 231 8.97 4.46 -26.17
C SER A 231 9.09 3.82 -24.78
N ASP A 232 9.27 4.63 -23.73
CA ASP A 232 9.34 4.14 -22.34
C ASP A 232 7.94 3.87 -21.76
N MET A 233 6.89 4.28 -22.48
CA MET A 233 5.50 4.22 -22.05
C MET A 233 4.79 2.99 -22.61
N ALA A 234 4.01 2.32 -21.78
CA ALA A 234 2.99 1.37 -22.17
C ALA A 234 1.59 1.96 -21.96
N ALA A 235 0.69 1.73 -22.92
CA ALA A 235 -0.70 2.19 -22.89
C ALA A 235 -0.88 3.67 -22.48
N GLY A 236 0.05 4.53 -22.89
CA GLY A 236 0.01 5.99 -22.69
C GLY A 236 0.27 6.50 -21.27
N SER A 237 0.18 5.66 -20.23
CA SER A 237 0.28 6.10 -18.83
C SER A 237 1.12 5.20 -17.92
N HIS A 238 1.50 4.00 -18.38
CA HIS A 238 2.32 3.08 -17.61
C HIS A 238 3.81 3.21 -17.96
N CYS A 239 4.67 3.45 -16.97
CA CYS A 239 6.12 3.61 -17.12
C CYS A 239 6.85 3.16 -15.85
N ILE A 240 7.78 2.23 -15.99
CA ILE A 240 8.66 1.74 -14.91
C ILE A 240 10.14 2.11 -15.14
N ALA A 241 10.42 3.02 -16.07
CA ALA A 241 11.75 3.56 -16.25
C ALA A 241 12.22 4.26 -14.95
N PRO A 242 13.54 4.30 -14.66
CA PRO A 242 14.08 4.85 -13.41
C PRO A 242 13.55 6.25 -13.05
N ALA A 243 13.45 7.15 -14.03
CA ALA A 243 12.95 8.52 -13.83
C ALA A 243 11.47 8.55 -13.42
N CYS A 244 10.63 7.71 -14.05
CA CYS A 244 9.22 7.55 -13.70
C CYS A 244 9.06 7.04 -12.26
N LEU A 245 9.83 6.02 -11.86
CA LEU A 245 9.79 5.45 -10.51
C LEU A 245 10.18 6.47 -9.44
N ARG A 246 11.28 7.20 -9.65
CA ARG A 246 11.75 8.24 -8.73
C ARG A 246 10.75 9.38 -8.57
N ALA A 247 10.17 9.86 -9.69
CA ALA A 247 9.17 10.92 -9.67
C ALA A 247 7.88 10.47 -8.96
N SER A 248 7.41 9.25 -9.25
CA SER A 248 6.20 8.69 -8.66
C SER A 248 6.37 8.50 -7.16
N LEU A 249 7.48 7.90 -6.71
CA LEU A 249 7.75 7.72 -5.28
C LEU A 249 7.89 9.06 -4.54
N THR A 250 8.53 10.06 -5.15
CA THR A 250 8.65 11.40 -4.54
C THR A 250 7.27 12.01 -4.27
N GLN A 251 6.36 11.89 -5.25
CA GLN A 251 4.97 12.30 -5.08
C GLN A 251 4.26 11.46 -4.00
N SER A 252 4.40 10.13 -4.03
CA SER A 252 3.81 9.24 -3.03
C SER A 252 4.22 9.57 -1.60
N LEU A 253 5.52 9.76 -1.36
CA LEU A 253 6.05 10.13 -0.03
C LEU A 253 5.48 11.46 0.46
N THR A 254 5.32 12.43 -0.45
CA THR A 254 4.70 13.73 -0.16
C THR A 254 3.23 13.55 0.21
N SER A 255 2.46 12.81 -0.59
CA SER A 255 1.02 12.56 -0.35
C SER A 255 0.77 11.82 0.97
N LEU A 256 1.60 10.81 1.25
CA LEU A 256 1.56 10.01 2.47
C LEU A 256 2.11 10.73 3.70
N ASN A 257 2.88 11.81 3.50
CA ASN A 257 3.63 12.51 4.54
C ASN A 257 4.59 11.57 5.30
N LEU A 258 5.41 10.82 4.55
CA LEU A 258 6.37 9.84 5.05
C LEU A 258 7.76 10.09 4.47
N GLN A 259 8.81 9.80 5.25
CA GLN A 259 10.19 9.79 4.72
C GLN A 259 10.50 8.51 3.94
N THR A 260 9.86 7.43 4.37
CA THR A 260 10.12 6.07 3.92
C THR A 260 8.82 5.27 3.87
N VAL A 261 8.59 4.57 2.76
CA VAL A 261 7.59 3.48 2.70
C VAL A 261 8.27 2.14 2.98
N ASP A 262 7.54 1.22 3.59
CA ASP A 262 8.05 -0.12 3.88
C ASP A 262 8.23 -0.93 2.58
N LEU A 263 7.34 -0.68 1.62
CA LEU A 263 7.31 -1.42 0.37
C LEU A 263 6.84 -0.54 -0.80
N LEU A 264 7.61 -0.56 -1.89
CA LEU A 264 7.19 -0.04 -3.19
C LEU A 264 6.98 -1.18 -4.19
N TYR A 265 5.77 -1.36 -4.68
CA TYR A 265 5.48 -2.30 -5.76
C TYR A 265 5.68 -1.67 -7.13
N LEU A 266 6.21 -2.44 -8.08
CA LEU A 266 5.98 -2.23 -9.49
C LEU A 266 4.55 -2.67 -9.83
N HIS A 267 3.71 -1.75 -10.29
CA HIS A 267 2.27 -1.92 -10.42
C HIS A 267 1.89 -2.43 -11.82
N ASN A 268 1.42 -3.68 -11.91
CA ASN A 268 1.01 -4.36 -13.16
C ASN A 268 2.09 -4.34 -14.24
N ALA A 269 3.36 -4.39 -13.83
CA ALA A 269 4.49 -4.23 -14.75
C ALA A 269 4.50 -5.30 -15.84
N ALA A 270 4.22 -6.56 -15.48
CA ALA A 270 4.20 -7.67 -16.43
C ALA A 270 3.02 -7.52 -17.41
N GLU A 271 1.83 -7.25 -16.89
CA GLU A 271 0.59 -7.09 -17.66
C GLU A 271 0.68 -5.95 -18.68
N MET A 272 1.36 -4.86 -18.32
CA MET A 272 1.48 -3.69 -19.19
C MET A 272 2.64 -3.80 -20.18
N GLN A 273 3.74 -4.45 -19.81
CA GLN A 273 5.01 -4.38 -20.56
C GLN A 273 5.34 -5.65 -21.36
N LEU A 274 4.80 -6.84 -20.99
CA LEU A 274 5.13 -8.09 -21.71
C LEU A 274 4.61 -8.09 -23.16
N GLY A 275 3.40 -7.60 -23.39
CA GLY A 275 2.82 -7.54 -24.74
C GLY A 275 3.66 -6.69 -25.69
N PRO A 276 3.97 -5.42 -25.35
CA PRO A 276 4.79 -4.55 -26.18
C PRO A 276 6.26 -4.96 -26.33
N LEU A 277 6.89 -5.50 -25.27
CA LEU A 277 8.35 -5.73 -25.24
C LEU A 277 8.77 -7.19 -25.46
N GLY A 278 7.85 -8.14 -25.30
CA GLY A 278 8.16 -9.55 -25.17
C GLY A 278 8.94 -9.88 -23.88
N LYS A 279 9.20 -11.17 -23.64
CA LYS A 279 9.87 -11.64 -22.40
C LYS A 279 11.27 -11.05 -22.21
N GLN A 280 12.07 -10.96 -23.28
CA GLN A 280 13.44 -10.44 -23.20
C GLN A 280 13.47 -8.93 -22.92
N GLY A 281 12.67 -8.15 -23.66
CA GLY A 281 12.60 -6.70 -23.45
C GLY A 281 12.04 -6.35 -22.06
N PHE A 282 11.01 -7.07 -21.61
CA PHE A 282 10.50 -6.93 -20.26
C PHE A 282 11.55 -7.26 -19.20
N ARG A 283 12.31 -8.35 -19.34
CA ARG A 283 13.39 -8.72 -18.40
C ARG A 283 14.45 -7.62 -18.31
N GLN A 284 14.82 -7.01 -19.43
CA GLN A 284 15.78 -5.90 -19.45
C GLN A 284 15.23 -4.69 -18.69
N LEU A 285 14.02 -4.25 -19.02
CA LEU A 285 13.38 -3.11 -18.37
C LEU A 285 13.17 -3.35 -16.86
N LEU A 286 12.79 -4.57 -16.47
CA LEU A 286 12.65 -4.97 -15.08
C LEU A 286 14.00 -4.88 -14.33
N GLY A 287 15.10 -5.27 -14.97
CA GLY A 287 16.44 -5.13 -14.40
C GLY A 287 16.86 -3.67 -14.17
N GLU A 288 16.49 -2.77 -15.09
CA GLU A 288 16.69 -1.32 -14.93
C GLU A 288 15.86 -0.75 -13.78
N ALA A 289 14.59 -1.16 -13.68
CA ALA A 289 13.71 -0.80 -12.57
C ALA A 289 14.27 -1.30 -11.23
N PHE A 290 14.74 -2.54 -11.15
CA PHE A 290 15.35 -3.10 -9.93
C PHE A 290 16.59 -2.32 -9.51
N ARG A 291 17.46 -1.92 -10.45
CA ARG A 291 18.63 -1.08 -10.12
C ARG A 291 18.20 0.25 -9.49
N ALA A 292 17.21 0.91 -10.06
CA ALA A 292 16.67 2.16 -9.49
C ALA A 292 16.04 1.95 -8.10
N LEU A 293 15.35 0.82 -7.88
CA LEU A 293 14.76 0.49 -6.58
C LEU A 293 15.83 0.17 -5.52
N GLU A 294 16.95 -0.45 -5.89
CA GLU A 294 18.08 -0.65 -4.99
C GLU A 294 18.74 0.68 -4.60
N GLU A 295 18.87 1.62 -5.54
CA GLU A 295 19.34 2.98 -5.24
C GLU A 295 18.40 3.67 -4.26
N LEU A 296 17.08 3.60 -4.47
CA LEU A 296 16.06 4.15 -3.57
C LEU A 296 16.08 3.49 -2.18
N ARG A 297 16.39 2.18 -2.09
CA ARG A 297 16.65 1.50 -0.80
C ARG A 297 17.88 2.05 -0.11
N SER A 298 18.96 2.27 -0.86
CA SER A 298 20.22 2.82 -0.33
C SER A 298 20.05 4.26 0.17
N GLU A 299 19.17 5.03 -0.47
CA GLU A 299 18.77 6.38 -0.06
C GLU A 299 17.79 6.39 1.13
N GLY A 300 17.32 5.21 1.57
CA GLY A 300 16.37 5.06 2.67
C GLY A 300 14.93 5.46 2.34
N LYS A 301 14.59 5.67 1.05
CA LYS A 301 13.25 6.08 0.62
C LYS A 301 12.25 4.92 0.62
N ILE A 302 12.74 3.70 0.44
CA ILE A 302 11.96 2.47 0.55
C ILE A 302 12.76 1.43 1.38
N ARG A 303 12.09 0.50 2.05
CA ARG A 303 12.78 -0.62 2.74
C ARG A 303 12.89 -1.86 1.87
N ALA A 304 11.82 -2.17 1.15
CA ALA A 304 11.74 -3.26 0.20
C ALA A 304 11.03 -2.82 -1.08
N TYR A 305 11.14 -3.65 -2.12
CA TYR A 305 10.34 -3.54 -3.32
C TYR A 305 9.74 -4.88 -3.72
N GLY A 306 8.79 -4.84 -4.65
CA GLY A 306 8.05 -6.01 -5.08
C GLY A 306 7.33 -5.81 -6.40
N MET A 307 6.51 -6.78 -6.79
CA MET A 307 5.59 -6.67 -7.93
C MET A 307 4.14 -6.88 -7.49
N ALA A 308 3.28 -5.93 -7.82
CA ALA A 308 1.83 -6.09 -7.71
C ALA A 308 1.28 -6.42 -9.10
N THR A 309 0.55 -7.52 -9.22
CA THR A 309 0.20 -8.16 -10.48
C THR A 309 -1.23 -8.66 -10.44
N TRP A 310 -1.85 -8.85 -11.59
CA TRP A 310 -3.16 -9.52 -11.68
C TRP A 310 -2.98 -11.00 -11.99
N ASP A 311 -2.16 -11.33 -12.97
CA ASP A 311 -2.20 -12.65 -13.59
C ASP A 311 -0.84 -13.32 -13.67
N CYS A 312 0.25 -12.57 -13.88
CA CYS A 312 1.47 -13.16 -14.44
C CYS A 312 2.07 -14.32 -13.61
N PHE A 313 1.91 -14.30 -12.29
CA PHE A 313 2.39 -15.37 -11.40
C PHE A 313 1.42 -16.55 -11.22
N ARG A 314 0.16 -16.37 -11.62
CA ARG A 314 -0.95 -17.33 -11.47
C ARG A 314 -1.50 -17.81 -12.82
N LEU A 315 -0.69 -17.73 -13.88
CA LEU A 315 -0.98 -18.28 -15.20
C LEU A 315 -0.12 -19.52 -15.48
N PRO A 316 -0.56 -20.46 -16.34
CA PRO A 316 0.22 -21.64 -16.71
C PRO A 316 1.49 -21.28 -17.52
N PRO A 317 2.57 -22.09 -17.46
CA PRO A 317 3.87 -21.75 -18.05
C PRO A 317 3.89 -21.54 -19.57
N ASP A 318 2.93 -22.11 -20.28
CA ASP A 318 2.73 -21.96 -21.73
C ASP A 318 2.04 -20.63 -22.10
N SER A 319 1.48 -19.92 -21.12
CA SER A 319 0.92 -18.59 -21.33
C SER A 319 2.02 -17.58 -21.69
N PRO A 320 1.79 -16.72 -22.71
CA PRO A 320 2.74 -15.65 -23.05
C PRO A 320 2.91 -14.64 -21.91
N SER A 321 1.91 -14.51 -21.03
CA SER A 321 1.93 -13.60 -19.88
C SER A 321 2.46 -14.26 -18.59
N HIS A 322 2.86 -15.53 -18.62
CA HIS A 322 3.45 -16.19 -17.47
C HIS A 322 4.83 -15.62 -17.13
N VAL A 323 5.05 -15.35 -15.84
CA VAL A 323 6.32 -14.97 -15.26
C VAL A 323 6.69 -15.95 -14.14
N SER A 324 7.91 -16.49 -14.22
CA SER A 324 8.48 -17.33 -13.16
C SER A 324 8.97 -16.44 -12.01
N LEU A 325 8.44 -16.66 -10.81
CA LEU A 325 8.89 -15.94 -9.60
C LEU A 325 10.37 -16.20 -9.32
N GLN A 326 10.85 -17.43 -9.60
CA GLN A 326 12.24 -17.79 -9.43
C GLN A 326 13.15 -16.96 -10.34
N GLU A 327 12.77 -16.73 -11.59
CA GLU A 327 13.55 -15.92 -12.53
C GLU A 327 13.59 -14.44 -12.14
N VAL A 328 12.50 -13.92 -11.56
CA VAL A 328 12.41 -12.55 -11.03
C VAL A 328 13.34 -12.38 -9.83
N VAL A 329 13.33 -13.32 -8.89
CA VAL A 329 14.23 -13.29 -7.72
C VAL A 329 15.69 -13.47 -8.15
N ALA A 330 15.97 -14.33 -9.14
CA ALA A 330 17.31 -14.47 -9.71
C ALA A 330 17.80 -13.14 -10.30
N LEU A 331 16.95 -12.44 -11.07
CA LEU A 331 17.27 -11.11 -11.59
C LEU A 331 17.52 -10.09 -10.48
N ALA A 332 16.71 -10.11 -9.41
CA ALA A 332 16.92 -9.23 -8.26
C ALA A 332 18.27 -9.53 -7.58
N LYS A 333 18.64 -10.80 -7.43
CA LYS A 333 19.95 -11.23 -6.89
C LYS A 333 21.12 -10.83 -7.79
N ASP A 334 20.97 -10.91 -9.10
CA ASP A 334 21.99 -10.47 -10.06
C ASP A 334 22.25 -8.95 -9.95
N ILE A 335 21.22 -8.16 -9.63
CA ILE A 335 21.31 -6.70 -9.52
C ILE A 335 21.72 -6.23 -8.12
N GLY A 336 21.06 -6.72 -7.08
CA GLY A 336 21.21 -6.27 -5.69
C GLY A 336 22.04 -7.18 -4.79
N GLY A 337 22.55 -8.29 -5.32
CA GLY A 337 23.29 -9.29 -4.55
C GLY A 337 22.40 -10.07 -3.57
N LEU A 338 23.01 -10.69 -2.55
CA LEU A 338 22.27 -11.47 -1.53
C LEU A 338 21.32 -10.60 -0.66
N ASP A 339 21.63 -9.31 -0.51
CA ASP A 339 20.78 -8.32 0.20
C ASP A 339 19.90 -7.53 -0.80
N HIS A 340 19.53 -8.11 -1.94
CA HIS A 340 18.57 -7.48 -2.85
C HIS A 340 17.24 -7.18 -2.13
N GLY A 341 16.45 -6.24 -2.63
CA GLY A 341 15.28 -5.69 -1.95
C GLY A 341 13.95 -6.26 -2.39
N PHE A 342 13.96 -7.11 -3.42
CA PHE A 342 12.78 -7.83 -3.85
C PHE A 342 12.34 -8.80 -2.75
N ARG A 343 11.21 -8.50 -2.10
CA ARG A 343 10.73 -9.24 -0.93
C ARG A 343 9.25 -9.60 -0.97
N TYR A 344 8.46 -8.98 -1.84
CA TYR A 344 7.02 -9.18 -1.82
C TYR A 344 6.41 -9.24 -3.21
N VAL A 345 5.36 -10.04 -3.33
CA VAL A 345 4.41 -9.98 -4.45
C VAL A 345 3.01 -9.72 -3.93
N GLN A 346 2.18 -9.11 -4.76
CA GLN A 346 0.77 -8.90 -4.48
C GLN A 346 -0.07 -9.33 -5.68
N LEU A 347 -1.10 -10.14 -5.44
CA LEU A 347 -1.98 -10.64 -6.50
C LEU A 347 -3.36 -11.05 -5.96
N PRO A 348 -4.38 -11.17 -6.83
CA PRO A 348 -5.69 -11.68 -6.43
C PRO A 348 -5.61 -13.10 -5.87
N ILE A 349 -6.09 -13.27 -4.64
CA ILE A 349 -6.21 -14.56 -3.95
C ILE A 349 -7.50 -14.50 -3.14
N ASN A 350 -8.50 -15.29 -3.54
CA ASN A 350 -9.81 -15.29 -2.92
C ASN A 350 -10.55 -16.61 -3.20
N ALA A 351 -11.76 -16.76 -2.65
CA ALA A 351 -12.56 -17.97 -2.79
C ALA A 351 -12.89 -18.35 -4.25
N ALA A 352 -12.77 -17.45 -5.23
CA ALA A 352 -12.98 -17.74 -6.64
C ALA A 352 -11.69 -17.69 -7.49
N MET A 353 -10.53 -17.37 -6.89
CA MET A 353 -9.23 -17.30 -7.56
C MET A 353 -8.19 -18.12 -6.79
N PRO A 354 -8.26 -19.47 -6.87
CA PRO A 354 -7.45 -20.35 -6.06
C PRO A 354 -6.06 -20.68 -6.60
N GLU A 355 -5.71 -20.12 -7.76
CA GLU A 355 -4.61 -20.61 -8.57
C GLU A 355 -3.26 -20.49 -7.87
N ALA A 356 -3.07 -19.42 -7.08
CA ALA A 356 -1.82 -19.14 -6.40
C ALA A 356 -1.38 -20.25 -5.42
N TRP A 357 -2.32 -20.95 -4.77
CA TRP A 357 -1.99 -22.03 -3.83
C TRP A 357 -2.27 -23.43 -4.37
N ARG A 358 -3.15 -23.58 -5.36
CA ARG A 358 -3.49 -24.89 -5.95
C ARG A 358 -2.61 -25.27 -7.14
N GLU A 359 -2.41 -24.34 -8.07
CA GLU A 359 -1.89 -24.69 -9.38
C GLU A 359 -0.37 -24.77 -9.35
N ARG A 360 0.18 -25.84 -9.94
CA ARG A 360 1.62 -26.13 -9.89
C ARG A 360 2.33 -25.54 -11.10
N TRP A 361 2.32 -24.22 -11.21
CA TRP A 361 2.84 -23.47 -12.37
C TRP A 361 4.15 -22.74 -12.09
N GLN A 362 4.69 -22.79 -10.88
CA GLN A 362 5.93 -22.12 -10.52
C GLN A 362 7.10 -23.11 -10.38
N SER A 363 8.25 -22.69 -10.88
CA SER A 363 9.52 -23.39 -10.71
C SER A 363 9.92 -23.44 -9.23
N MET A 364 10.21 -24.63 -8.72
CA MET A 364 10.58 -24.81 -7.31
C MET A 364 12.08 -24.70 -7.13
N PRO A 365 12.58 -23.67 -6.43
CA PRO A 365 14.01 -23.52 -6.23
C PRO A 365 14.51 -24.51 -5.18
N THR A 366 15.69 -25.06 -5.43
CA THR A 366 16.37 -25.93 -4.48
C THR A 366 17.04 -25.11 -3.38
N ARG A 367 17.01 -25.65 -2.16
CA ARG A 367 17.72 -25.09 -1.01
C ARG A 367 18.96 -25.92 -0.76
N THR A 368 20.13 -25.28 -0.84
CA THR A 368 21.40 -25.88 -0.47
C THR A 368 21.83 -25.32 0.87
N LEU A 369 21.84 -26.18 1.90
CA LEU A 369 22.49 -25.86 3.16
C LEU A 369 23.97 -26.21 3.02
N HIS A 370 24.83 -25.21 3.16
CA HIS A 370 26.28 -25.38 3.19
C HIS A 370 26.74 -25.78 4.60
N ASP A 371 27.93 -26.38 4.68
CA ASP A 371 28.52 -26.86 5.94
C ASP A 371 28.76 -25.76 6.98
N ASP A 372 28.85 -24.49 6.55
CA ASP A 372 28.95 -23.30 7.41
C ASP A 372 27.59 -22.80 7.93
N GLY A 373 26.51 -23.54 7.65
CA GLY A 373 25.13 -23.19 8.01
C GLY A 373 24.46 -22.20 7.05
N ARG A 374 25.11 -21.83 5.94
CA ARG A 374 24.52 -20.92 4.94
C ARG A 374 23.45 -21.65 4.13
N LEU A 375 22.24 -21.10 4.06
CA LEU A 375 21.20 -21.58 3.16
C LEU A 375 21.27 -20.76 1.86
N ASP A 376 21.90 -21.31 0.83
CA ASP A 376 21.78 -20.74 -0.51
C ASP A 376 20.50 -21.29 -1.15
N VAL A 377 19.61 -20.39 -1.57
CA VAL A 377 18.61 -20.76 -2.55
C VAL A 377 19.30 -20.76 -3.90
N ALA A 378 19.55 -21.97 -4.37
CA ALA A 378 20.26 -22.20 -5.60
C ALA A 378 19.38 -21.77 -6.77
N THR A 379 20.03 -21.28 -7.82
CA THR A 379 19.42 -21.09 -9.14
C THR A 379 19.02 -22.41 -9.79
N ALA A 380 19.40 -23.54 -9.20
CA ALA A 380 18.94 -24.86 -9.60
C ALA A 380 17.47 -25.06 -9.18
N VAL A 381 16.64 -25.38 -10.18
CA VAL A 381 15.21 -25.65 -10.02
C VAL A 381 15.01 -27.16 -9.91
N GLU A 382 14.15 -27.61 -9.01
CA GLU A 382 13.69 -29.00 -8.97
C GLU A 382 12.96 -29.34 -10.27
N THR A 383 12.96 -30.62 -10.67
CA THR A 383 12.16 -31.07 -11.81
C THR A 383 10.65 -30.94 -11.57
N VAL A 384 10.23 -30.80 -10.31
CA VAL A 384 8.83 -30.70 -9.90
C VAL A 384 8.42 -29.23 -9.81
N MET A 385 7.34 -28.88 -10.51
CA MET A 385 6.67 -27.59 -10.36
C MET A 385 5.81 -27.58 -9.09
N GLY A 386 5.65 -26.41 -8.48
CA GLY A 386 4.82 -26.20 -7.30
C GLY A 386 3.97 -24.94 -7.41
N SER A 387 3.23 -24.64 -6.35
CA SER A 387 2.36 -23.47 -6.33
C SER A 387 3.15 -22.18 -6.12
N LEU A 388 2.53 -21.03 -6.41
CA LEU A 388 3.15 -19.74 -6.14
C LEU A 388 3.45 -19.58 -4.66
N MET A 389 2.55 -20.01 -3.77
CA MET A 389 2.75 -19.93 -2.33
C MET A 389 3.97 -20.74 -1.87
N GLU A 390 4.13 -21.95 -2.40
CA GLU A 390 5.29 -22.81 -2.10
C GLU A 390 6.59 -22.20 -2.64
N ALA A 391 6.59 -21.73 -3.90
CA ALA A 391 7.75 -21.11 -4.51
C ALA A 391 8.16 -19.83 -3.77
N ALA A 392 7.21 -18.96 -3.42
CA ALA A 392 7.44 -17.72 -2.68
C ALA A 392 8.03 -18.00 -1.28
N ALA A 393 7.47 -18.96 -0.54
CA ALA A 393 8.01 -19.35 0.76
C ALA A 393 9.42 -19.94 0.64
N ARG A 394 9.69 -20.71 -0.43
CA ARG A 394 11.04 -21.22 -0.70
C ARG A 394 12.02 -20.12 -1.08
N LEU A 395 11.54 -19.06 -1.73
CA LEU A 395 12.27 -17.88 -2.23
C LEU A 395 12.39 -16.71 -1.24
N GLY A 396 11.76 -16.80 -0.06
CA GLY A 396 11.79 -15.69 0.90
C GLY A 396 11.03 -14.48 0.38
N VAL A 397 9.92 -14.73 -0.31
CA VAL A 397 9.04 -13.70 -0.84
C VAL A 397 7.71 -13.78 -0.09
N GLY A 398 7.33 -12.68 0.56
CA GLY A 398 6.01 -12.54 1.17
C GLY A 398 4.94 -12.34 0.11
N VAL A 399 3.72 -12.81 0.38
CA VAL A 399 2.60 -12.73 -0.57
C VAL A 399 1.45 -11.99 0.08
N PHE A 400 1.05 -10.88 -0.52
CA PHE A 400 -0.18 -10.16 -0.16
C PHE A 400 -1.32 -10.53 -1.12
N ALA A 401 -2.49 -10.85 -0.58
CA ALA A 401 -3.68 -11.05 -1.37
C ALA A 401 -4.36 -9.71 -1.63
N SER A 402 -4.70 -9.44 -2.88
CA SER A 402 -5.61 -8.37 -3.28
C SER A 402 -6.98 -8.95 -3.69
N GLY A 403 -7.96 -8.07 -3.87
CA GLY A 403 -9.29 -8.46 -4.36
C GLY A 403 -9.99 -9.58 -3.58
N PRO A 404 -9.97 -9.62 -2.22
CA PRO A 404 -10.53 -10.74 -1.47
C PRO A 404 -12.05 -10.90 -1.64
N LEU A 405 -12.73 -9.82 -2.07
CA LEU A 405 -14.17 -9.80 -2.38
C LEU A 405 -14.44 -9.52 -3.87
N GLN A 406 -13.41 -9.48 -4.72
CA GLN A 406 -13.46 -9.05 -6.13
C GLN A 406 -14.30 -7.78 -6.34
N GLU A 407 -13.93 -6.70 -5.67
CA GLU A 407 -14.64 -5.41 -5.79
C GLU A 407 -16.13 -5.48 -5.33
N GLY A 408 -16.48 -6.51 -4.56
CA GLY A 408 -17.84 -6.78 -4.09
C GLY A 408 -18.62 -7.77 -4.97
N GLN A 409 -18.07 -8.21 -6.11
CA GLN A 409 -18.75 -9.11 -7.03
C GLN A 409 -19.08 -10.46 -6.38
N LEU A 410 -18.19 -11.00 -5.54
CA LEU A 410 -18.43 -12.28 -4.86
C LEU A 410 -19.65 -12.24 -3.93
N LEU A 411 -20.06 -11.07 -3.44
CA LEU A 411 -21.23 -10.93 -2.56
C LEU A 411 -22.55 -11.20 -3.29
N GLY A 412 -22.56 -11.14 -4.63
CA GLY A 412 -23.71 -11.47 -5.46
C GLY A 412 -23.81 -12.96 -5.84
N ASP A 413 -22.79 -13.77 -5.54
CA ASP A 413 -22.74 -15.17 -5.92
C ASP A 413 -23.46 -16.04 -4.89
N ARG A 414 -24.73 -16.39 -5.18
CA ARG A 414 -25.55 -17.24 -4.30
C ARG A 414 -25.02 -18.67 -4.21
N HIS A 415 -24.42 -19.20 -5.28
CA HIS A 415 -23.90 -20.56 -5.25
C HIS A 415 -22.69 -20.64 -4.33
N LEU A 416 -21.76 -19.69 -4.45
CA LEU A 416 -20.64 -19.56 -3.54
C LEU A 416 -21.11 -19.32 -2.11
N GLN A 417 -22.16 -18.51 -1.90
CA GLN A 417 -22.74 -18.30 -0.58
C GLN A 417 -23.26 -19.61 0.05
N ASP A 418 -24.04 -20.39 -0.71
CA ASP A 418 -24.58 -21.67 -0.24
C ASP A 418 -23.46 -22.66 0.10
N LEU A 419 -22.39 -22.67 -0.69
CA LEU A 419 -21.18 -23.45 -0.40
C LEU A 419 -20.53 -22.98 0.90
N VAL A 420 -20.23 -21.68 1.04
CA VAL A 420 -19.55 -21.12 2.21
C VAL A 420 -20.32 -21.36 3.50
N HIS A 421 -21.65 -21.25 3.49
CA HIS A 421 -22.49 -21.54 4.64
C HIS A 421 -22.46 -23.00 5.10
N GLN A 422 -22.01 -23.94 4.26
CA GLN A 422 -21.88 -25.35 4.62
C GLN A 422 -20.56 -25.68 5.32
N VAL A 423 -19.60 -24.75 5.41
CA VAL A 423 -18.32 -25.01 6.09
C VAL A 423 -18.45 -24.81 7.60
N PRO A 424 -18.32 -25.90 8.40
CA PRO A 424 -18.53 -25.83 9.85
C PRO A 424 -17.56 -24.88 10.56
N ASP A 425 -16.32 -24.79 10.07
CA ASP A 425 -15.25 -23.97 10.67
C ASP A 425 -15.40 -22.45 10.39
N LEU A 426 -16.32 -22.06 9.49
CA LEU A 426 -16.51 -20.66 9.05
C LEU A 426 -17.71 -19.97 9.72
N VAL A 427 -18.41 -20.62 10.64
CA VAL A 427 -19.65 -20.07 11.22
C VAL A 427 -19.71 -20.22 12.74
N GLU A 428 -19.69 -19.07 13.43
CA GLU A 428 -20.62 -18.88 14.54
C GLU A 428 -21.42 -17.56 14.39
N GLU A 429 -20.86 -16.46 13.86
CA GLU A 429 -21.60 -15.17 13.77
C GLU A 429 -21.17 -14.21 12.62
N GLY A 430 -20.66 -14.72 11.49
CA GLY A 430 -20.12 -13.89 10.39
C GLY A 430 -21.08 -13.63 9.23
N GLU A 431 -21.16 -12.38 8.75
CA GLU A 431 -21.77 -12.05 7.45
C GLU A 431 -20.96 -12.68 6.30
N PHE A 432 -21.60 -12.97 5.16
CA PHE A 432 -20.96 -13.63 4.00
C PHE A 432 -19.66 -12.94 3.56
N ALA A 433 -19.61 -11.59 3.60
CA ALA A 433 -18.38 -10.83 3.33
C ALA A 433 -17.24 -11.22 4.29
N THR A 434 -17.51 -11.29 5.59
CA THR A 434 -16.51 -11.65 6.60
C THR A 434 -16.04 -13.10 6.47
N GLN A 435 -16.92 -14.01 6.03
CA GLN A 435 -16.56 -15.41 5.74
C GLN A 435 -15.62 -15.50 4.53
N LEU A 436 -15.89 -14.74 3.46
CA LEU A 436 -14.99 -14.66 2.31
C LEU A 436 -13.62 -14.07 2.68
N LEU A 437 -13.61 -13.03 3.53
CA LEU A 437 -12.36 -12.49 4.07
C LEU A 437 -11.62 -13.53 4.92
N GLN A 438 -12.34 -14.31 5.73
CA GLN A 438 -11.77 -15.39 6.52
C GLN A 438 -11.16 -16.48 5.64
N ILE A 439 -11.77 -16.84 4.51
CA ILE A 439 -11.17 -17.75 3.52
C ILE A 439 -9.89 -17.13 2.94
N ALA A 440 -9.98 -15.90 2.39
CA ALA A 440 -8.86 -15.26 1.72
C ALA A 440 -7.64 -15.06 2.63
N ARG A 441 -7.84 -14.58 3.87
CA ARG A 441 -6.73 -14.43 4.82
C ARG A 441 -6.16 -15.77 5.26
N SER A 442 -6.92 -16.86 5.21
CA SER A 442 -6.49 -18.18 5.69
C SER A 442 -5.68 -18.98 4.66
N THR A 443 -5.46 -18.45 3.45
CA THR A 443 -4.56 -19.07 2.47
C THR A 443 -3.20 -19.37 3.11
N PRO A 444 -2.72 -20.63 3.07
CA PRO A 444 -1.45 -21.01 3.66
C PRO A 444 -0.29 -20.17 3.12
N LEU A 445 0.63 -19.78 4.00
CA LEU A 445 1.84 -18.99 3.68
C LEU A 445 1.57 -17.54 3.22
N LEU A 446 0.32 -17.07 3.25
CA LEU A 446 -0.02 -15.69 2.94
C LEU A 446 0.45 -14.73 4.04
N THR A 447 1.01 -13.58 3.67
CA THR A 447 1.39 -12.52 4.61
C THR A 447 0.14 -11.82 5.15
N ALA A 448 -0.69 -11.24 4.27
CA ALA A 448 -1.97 -10.64 4.64
C ALA A 448 -2.93 -10.56 3.45
N SER A 449 -4.22 -10.42 3.71
CA SER A 449 -5.24 -10.09 2.71
C SER A 449 -5.71 -8.64 2.83
N LEU A 450 -5.72 -7.92 1.73
CA LEU A 450 -5.98 -6.48 1.68
C LEU A 450 -7.43 -6.20 1.29
N VAL A 451 -8.21 -5.64 2.21
CA VAL A 451 -9.62 -5.32 2.01
C VAL A 451 -9.86 -3.82 1.98
N GLY A 452 -10.67 -3.36 1.04
CA GLY A 452 -11.16 -1.99 1.02
C GLY A 452 -12.36 -1.81 1.93
N MET A 453 -12.26 -0.89 2.89
CA MET A 453 -13.36 -0.51 3.78
C MET A 453 -13.52 1.02 3.77
N LYS A 454 -14.78 1.48 3.75
CA LYS A 454 -15.12 2.91 3.59
C LYS A 454 -16.30 3.29 4.45
N THR A 455 -17.41 2.56 4.34
CA THR A 455 -18.57 2.75 5.21
C THR A 455 -18.26 2.22 6.61
N ARG A 456 -18.85 2.85 7.62
CA ARG A 456 -18.68 2.43 9.02
C ARG A 456 -19.12 0.98 9.21
N ASP A 457 -20.31 0.62 8.75
CA ASP A 457 -20.87 -0.72 8.98
C ASP A 457 -19.97 -1.84 8.41
N HIS A 458 -19.44 -1.66 7.19
CA HIS A 458 -18.51 -2.65 6.62
C HIS A 458 -17.16 -2.66 7.35
N THR A 459 -16.70 -1.51 7.82
CA THR A 459 -15.48 -1.41 8.63
C THR A 459 -15.68 -2.17 9.94
N ASP A 460 -16.72 -1.86 10.69
CA ASP A 460 -17.04 -2.49 11.97
C ASP A 460 -17.24 -4.00 11.80
N ALA A 461 -17.90 -4.45 10.72
CA ALA A 461 -18.05 -5.88 10.40
C ALA A 461 -16.70 -6.56 10.14
N ASN A 462 -15.83 -5.96 9.33
CA ASN A 462 -14.52 -6.54 9.00
C ASN A 462 -13.59 -6.58 10.23
N LEU A 463 -13.63 -5.56 11.09
CA LEU A 463 -12.74 -5.47 12.27
C LEU A 463 -13.03 -6.54 13.33
N LYS A 464 -14.25 -7.08 13.37
CA LYS A 464 -14.58 -8.24 14.22
C LYS A 464 -13.68 -9.45 13.96
N LEU A 465 -13.17 -9.61 12.73
CA LEU A 465 -12.26 -10.71 12.37
C LEU A 465 -10.92 -10.66 13.11
N THR A 466 -10.58 -9.56 13.77
CA THR A 466 -9.41 -9.47 14.66
C THR A 466 -9.55 -10.38 15.88
N ALA A 467 -10.78 -10.69 16.29
CA ALA A 467 -11.07 -11.57 17.43
C ALA A 467 -11.05 -13.07 17.08
N TYR A 468 -10.77 -13.43 15.83
CA TYR A 468 -10.74 -14.81 15.35
C TYR A 468 -9.38 -15.13 14.77
N ALA A 469 -8.87 -16.35 15.00
CA ALA A 469 -7.69 -16.84 14.31
C ALA A 469 -8.03 -17.13 12.83
N PRO A 470 -7.09 -16.96 11.87
CA PRO A 470 -7.24 -17.58 10.55
C PRO A 470 -7.44 -19.10 10.67
N LEU A 471 -8.10 -19.71 9.69
CA LEU A 471 -8.23 -21.17 9.62
C LEU A 471 -6.84 -21.82 9.60
N ASN A 472 -6.68 -22.88 10.38
CA ASN A 472 -5.45 -23.67 10.32
C ASN A 472 -5.39 -24.52 9.03
N SER A 473 -4.25 -25.14 8.77
CA SER A 473 -4.02 -25.91 7.53
C SER A 473 -5.05 -27.03 7.30
N SER A 474 -5.51 -27.71 8.35
CA SER A 474 -6.52 -28.77 8.22
C SER A 474 -7.89 -28.20 7.90
N GLN A 475 -8.29 -27.12 8.59
CA GLN A 475 -9.56 -26.43 8.32
C GLN A 475 -9.58 -25.82 6.91
N PHE A 476 -8.47 -25.21 6.48
CA PHE A 476 -8.33 -24.66 5.14
C PHE A 476 -8.34 -25.76 4.07
N ALA A 477 -7.72 -26.91 4.33
CA ALA A 477 -7.75 -28.04 3.41
C ALA A 477 -9.17 -28.60 3.22
N ASN A 478 -10.03 -28.53 4.24
CA ASN A 478 -11.44 -28.94 4.13
C ASN A 478 -12.25 -28.05 3.16
N LEU A 479 -11.74 -26.86 2.83
CA LEU A 479 -12.36 -26.01 1.82
C LEU A 479 -12.18 -26.56 0.39
N HIS A 480 -11.33 -27.58 0.18
CA HIS A 480 -11.04 -28.15 -1.16
C HIS A 480 -12.29 -28.49 -1.97
N HIS A 481 -13.36 -28.94 -1.32
CA HIS A 481 -14.62 -29.26 -1.98
C HIS A 481 -15.26 -28.07 -2.71
N PHE A 482 -15.01 -26.82 -2.29
CA PHE A 482 -15.46 -25.64 -3.02
C PHE A 482 -14.96 -25.63 -4.46
N TRP A 483 -13.67 -25.94 -4.64
CA TRP A 483 -13.01 -25.74 -5.92
C TRP A 483 -12.96 -27.01 -6.78
N GLU A 484 -13.46 -28.13 -6.27
CA GLU A 484 -13.75 -29.34 -7.06
C GLU A 484 -15.16 -29.29 -7.67
N VAL A 485 -16.13 -28.71 -6.97
CA VAL A 485 -17.53 -28.61 -7.43
C VAL A 485 -17.75 -27.48 -8.42
N SER A 486 -17.00 -26.37 -8.32
CA SER A 486 -17.09 -25.23 -9.26
C SER A 486 -16.32 -25.40 -10.58
N ALA A 487 -15.68 -26.56 -10.80
CA ALA A 487 -14.93 -26.86 -12.02
C ALA A 487 -15.75 -27.63 -13.08
N VAL A 488 -17.08 -27.69 -12.93
CA VAL A 488 -18.03 -28.33 -13.86
C VAL A 488 -18.82 -27.29 -14.64
#